data_AF-A0ABD5YLQ9-F1
#
_entry.id   AF-A0ABD5YLQ9-F1
#
_cell.length_a   1.000
_cell.length_b   1.000
_cell.length_c   1.000
_cell.angle_alpha   90.00
_cell.angle_beta   90.00
_cell.angle_gamma   90.00
#
_symmetry.space_group_name_H-M   'P 1'
#
loop_
_entity.id
_entity.type
_entity.pdbx_description
1 polymer ?
#
loop_
_entity_poly.entity_id
_entity_poly.type
_entity_poly.pdbx_seq_one_letter_code
_entity_poly.pdbx_strand_id
1 'polypeptide(L)'
;MMGQTRRPELPTLDSGLTLLEVDDRATGALHSLVLDHLLLEDGSVVWVDAHDHGTTQPLAQIAPSMRLLERIAVARGFTPWQHYSLLRDLPLDGRTTLVVLPAIDYFYRSEDCSNREGKRMFTAVCTLIADLAATAEIPIVLTRTAADAFTAVLDDHVNDVIHCEFTSFGPRFTGDDFETLVYPLEGGTIQTTQRTGNAYSLPGSQHSRQRNRRWPRVGRTNRTHRELVRTTEQRRLDYQRTLRRADQGILN
;
A
#
# COMPACT_ATOMS: atom_id res chain seq x y z
N MET A 1 0.85 40.07 -9.09
CA MET A 1 0.38 38.90 -9.86
C MET A 1 0.88 37.66 -9.13
N MET A 2 0.07 37.13 -8.20
CA MET A 2 0.47 36.00 -7.35
C MET A 2 0.46 34.73 -8.19
N GLY A 3 1.63 34.10 -8.34
CA GLY A 3 1.71 32.76 -8.92
C GLY A 3 0.93 31.80 -8.03
N GLN A 4 -0.08 31.14 -8.60
CA GLN A 4 -0.68 29.97 -7.97
C GLN A 4 0.44 28.96 -7.72
N THR A 5 0.77 28.72 -6.47
CA THR A 5 1.58 27.58 -6.03
C THR A 5 0.79 26.32 -6.41
N ARG A 6 1.01 25.80 -7.62
CA ARG A 6 0.53 24.47 -8.01
C ARG A 6 1.12 23.49 -7.02
N ARG A 7 0.26 22.82 -6.26
CA ARG A 7 0.68 21.66 -5.47
C ARG A 7 1.15 20.59 -6.47
N PRO A 8 2.29 19.94 -6.23
CA PRO A 8 2.62 18.72 -6.96
C PRO A 8 1.50 17.70 -6.73
N GLU A 9 1.09 17.02 -7.80
CA GLU A 9 -0.06 16.11 -7.82
C GLU A 9 0.49 14.68 -7.86
N LEU A 10 0.33 13.94 -6.77
CA LEU A 10 0.67 12.51 -6.72
C LEU A 10 -0.39 11.70 -7.49
N PRO A 11 -0.04 10.50 -7.96
CA PRO A 11 -1.02 9.66 -8.65
C PRO A 11 -2.21 9.33 -7.76
N THR A 12 -3.40 9.40 -8.34
CA THR A 12 -4.60 8.81 -7.75
C THR A 12 -4.55 7.30 -7.92
N LEU A 13 -5.05 6.57 -6.93
CA LEU A 13 -5.05 5.11 -6.93
C LEU A 13 -6.44 4.61 -7.27
N ASP A 14 -6.56 3.94 -8.42
CA ASP A 14 -7.79 3.24 -8.81
C ASP A 14 -7.94 1.92 -8.05
N SER A 15 -9.16 1.39 -8.02
CA SER A 15 -9.41 0.08 -7.43
C SER A 15 -8.66 -1.02 -8.20
N GLY A 16 -8.12 -1.99 -7.47
CA GLY A 16 -7.23 -3.01 -8.04
C GLY A 16 -5.86 -3.04 -7.38
N LEU A 17 -4.96 -3.78 -8.01
CA LEU A 17 -3.56 -3.96 -7.59
C LEU A 17 -2.66 -2.99 -8.34
N THR A 18 -2.03 -2.08 -7.59
CA THR A 18 -1.01 -1.17 -8.12
C THR A 18 0.36 -1.60 -7.61
N LEU A 19 1.25 -1.98 -8.53
CA LEU A 19 2.64 -2.26 -8.22
C LEU A 19 3.43 -0.95 -8.25
N LEU A 20 3.93 -0.54 -7.08
CA LEU A 20 4.87 0.57 -6.97
C LEU A 20 6.30 0.02 -7.11
N GLU A 21 6.88 0.22 -8.28
CA GLU A 21 8.28 -0.10 -8.56
C GLU A 21 9.16 1.02 -8.03
N VAL A 22 10.08 0.67 -7.15
CA VAL A 22 10.94 1.65 -6.51
C VAL A 22 12.37 1.18 -6.45
N ASP A 23 13.30 2.12 -6.58
CA ASP A 23 14.71 1.85 -6.28
C ASP A 23 14.89 1.63 -4.76
N ASP A 24 15.92 0.89 -4.36
CA ASP A 24 16.23 0.37 -3.01
C ASP A 24 16.26 1.40 -1.84
N ARG A 25 16.02 2.69 -2.11
CA ARG A 25 15.98 3.81 -1.15
C ARG A 25 14.59 4.43 -0.95
N ALA A 26 13.53 3.85 -1.49
CA ALA A 26 12.29 4.55 -1.75
C ALA A 26 11.09 4.17 -0.86
N THR A 27 11.33 3.62 0.34
CA THR A 27 10.27 3.50 1.37
C THR A 27 9.56 4.85 1.60
N GLY A 28 10.27 5.97 1.47
CA GLY A 28 9.71 7.31 1.55
C GLY A 28 8.68 7.63 0.46
N ALA A 29 8.85 7.11 -0.76
CA ALA A 29 7.88 7.31 -1.85
C ALA A 29 6.54 6.64 -1.54
N LEU A 30 6.59 5.40 -1.03
CA LEU A 30 5.41 4.69 -0.57
C LEU A 30 4.73 5.44 0.59
N HIS A 31 5.51 5.94 1.56
CA HIS A 31 4.95 6.75 2.65
C HIS A 31 4.28 8.02 2.16
N SER A 32 4.89 8.74 1.21
CA SER A 32 4.29 9.95 0.61
C SER A 32 2.97 9.65 -0.09
N LEU A 33 2.92 8.59 -0.90
CA LEU A 33 1.72 8.16 -1.60
C LEU A 33 0.57 7.83 -0.64
N VAL A 34 0.87 7.08 0.43
CA VAL A 34 -0.13 6.70 1.44
C VAL A 34 -0.66 7.91 2.21
N LEU A 35 0.20 8.87 2.54
CA LEU A 35 -0.22 10.08 3.26
C LEU A 35 -1.05 11.02 2.38
N ASP A 36 -0.71 11.10 1.09
CA ASP A 36 -1.49 11.88 0.12
C ASP A 36 -2.89 11.30 -0.07
N HIS A 37 -2.99 9.97 -0.22
CA HIS A 37 -4.28 9.27 -0.25
C HIS A 37 -5.14 9.60 0.98
N LEU A 38 -4.56 9.55 2.18
CA LEU A 38 -5.27 9.89 3.42
C LEU A 38 -5.66 11.38 3.54
N LEU A 39 -5.00 12.27 2.79
CA LEU A 39 -5.36 13.69 2.75
C LEU A 39 -6.53 13.97 1.79
N LEU A 40 -6.68 13.14 0.75
CA LEU A 40 -7.75 13.25 -0.23
C LEU A 40 -9.01 12.49 0.21
N GLU A 41 -8.84 11.32 0.82
CA GLU A 41 -9.93 10.43 1.24
C GLU A 41 -10.23 10.55 2.73
N ASP A 42 -11.50 10.42 3.13
CA ASP A 42 -11.94 10.35 4.54
C ASP A 42 -12.12 8.89 4.99
N GLY A 43 -11.02 8.15 5.08
CA GLY A 43 -10.98 6.73 5.46
C GLY A 43 -9.78 6.29 6.29
N SER A 44 -9.60 4.99 6.43
CA SER A 44 -8.44 4.34 7.06
C SER A 44 -7.59 3.63 6.02
N VAL A 45 -6.34 3.37 6.40
CA VAL A 45 -5.38 2.56 5.63
C VAL A 45 -5.02 1.33 6.45
N VAL A 46 -5.02 0.17 5.81
CA VAL A 46 -4.46 -1.06 6.39
C VAL A 46 -3.09 -1.32 5.78
N TRP A 47 -2.06 -1.44 6.62
CA TRP A 47 -0.68 -1.70 6.22
C TRP A 47 -0.24 -3.06 6.73
N VAL A 48 0.09 -4.00 5.84
CA VAL A 48 0.62 -5.31 6.23
C VAL A 48 2.10 -5.38 5.88
N ASP A 49 2.94 -5.25 6.90
CA ASP A 49 4.38 -5.09 6.74
C ASP A 49 5.09 -6.45 6.70
N ALA A 50 5.84 -6.69 5.62
CA ALA A 50 6.70 -7.85 5.46
C ALA A 50 8.17 -7.56 5.84
N HIS A 51 8.64 -6.32 5.68
CA HIS A 51 10.08 -6.00 5.71
C HIS A 51 10.37 -4.63 6.33
N ASP A 52 9.76 -4.32 7.46
CA ASP A 52 10.00 -3.08 8.23
C ASP A 52 9.81 -1.77 7.44
N HIS A 53 8.90 -1.78 6.46
CA HIS A 53 8.55 -0.57 5.70
C HIS A 53 7.47 0.24 6.42
N GLY A 54 6.69 -0.36 7.33
CA GLY A 54 5.66 0.30 8.13
C GLY A 54 6.20 1.05 9.35
N THR A 55 7.36 1.70 9.24
CA THR A 55 8.03 2.35 10.38
C THR A 55 7.41 3.70 10.72
N THR A 56 7.09 3.90 11.99
CA THR A 56 6.40 5.11 12.46
C THR A 56 7.26 6.36 12.36
N GLN A 57 8.59 6.23 12.47
CA GLN A 57 9.50 7.39 12.50
C GLN A 57 9.56 8.11 11.13
N PRO A 58 9.84 7.44 10.00
CA PRO A 58 9.77 8.11 8.68
C PRO A 58 8.38 8.67 8.37
N LEU A 59 7.31 7.92 8.63
CA LEU A 59 5.93 8.40 8.46
C LEU A 59 5.65 9.67 9.29
N ALA A 60 6.10 9.73 10.54
CA ALA A 60 5.89 10.88 11.41
C ALA A 60 6.70 12.12 10.99
N GLN A 61 7.81 11.95 10.28
CA GLN A 61 8.61 13.07 9.78
C GLN A 61 7.92 13.82 8.63
N ILE A 62 7.14 13.11 7.81
CA ILE A 62 6.48 13.69 6.63
C ILE A 62 4.96 13.88 6.81
N ALA A 63 4.35 13.28 7.83
CA ALA A 63 2.92 13.44 8.08
C ALA A 63 2.58 14.86 8.56
N PRO A 64 1.52 15.49 8.01
CA PRO A 64 1.12 16.84 8.40
C PRO A 64 0.49 16.91 9.80
N SER A 65 0.05 15.77 10.35
CA SER A 65 -0.40 15.69 11.75
C SER A 65 -0.42 14.25 12.26
N MET A 66 -0.29 14.09 13.59
CA MET A 66 -0.43 12.78 14.25
C MET A 66 -1.81 12.15 14.06
N ARG A 67 -2.87 12.96 13.87
CA ARG A 67 -4.23 12.45 13.63
C ARG A 67 -4.34 11.69 12.31
N LEU A 68 -3.52 12.05 11.32
CA LEU A 68 -3.49 11.34 10.05
C LEU A 68 -2.89 9.94 10.26
N LEU A 69 -1.85 9.83 11.08
CA LEU A 69 -1.21 8.54 11.42
C LEU A 69 -2.12 7.62 12.23
N GLU A 70 -3.02 8.16 13.05
CA GLU A 70 -4.03 7.38 13.79
C GLU A 70 -5.00 6.62 12.86
N ARG A 71 -5.05 6.97 11.57
CA ARG A 71 -5.88 6.32 10.54
C ARG A 71 -5.14 5.17 9.84
N ILE A 72 -3.88 4.90 10.18
CA ILE A 72 -3.09 3.81 9.62
C ILE A 72 -3.05 2.65 10.63
N ALA A 73 -3.70 1.53 10.29
CA ALA A 73 -3.62 0.29 11.04
C ALA A 73 -2.47 -0.56 10.49
N VAL A 74 -1.41 -0.76 11.29
CA VAL A 74 -0.25 -1.56 10.89
C VAL A 74 -0.32 -2.95 11.52
N ALA A 75 -0.23 -3.98 10.68
CA ALA A 75 0.01 -5.36 11.08
C ALA A 75 1.37 -5.81 10.55
N ARG A 76 2.11 -6.60 11.33
CA ARG A 76 3.46 -7.05 10.95
C ARG A 76 3.58 -8.56 11.02
N GLY A 77 3.99 -9.17 9.91
CA GLY A 77 4.41 -10.56 9.89
C GLY A 77 5.88 -10.68 10.31
N PHE A 78 6.25 -11.82 10.91
CA PHE A 78 7.65 -12.15 11.20
C PHE A 78 8.09 -13.46 10.54
N THR A 79 7.18 -14.13 9.83
CA THR A 79 7.41 -15.40 9.12
C THR A 79 6.48 -15.47 7.90
N PRO A 80 6.76 -16.37 6.92
CA PRO A 80 5.89 -16.55 5.75
C PRO A 80 4.44 -16.88 6.11
N TRP A 81 4.23 -17.73 7.11
CA TRP A 81 2.89 -18.14 7.56
C TRP A 81 2.14 -17.05 8.30
N GLN A 82 2.85 -16.23 9.09
CA GLN A 82 2.23 -15.09 9.77
C GLN A 82 1.81 -14.04 8.75
N HIS A 83 2.68 -13.70 7.79
CA HIS A 83 2.34 -12.78 6.72
C HIS A 83 1.15 -13.28 5.90
N TYR A 84 1.18 -14.55 5.47
CA TYR A 84 0.04 -15.18 4.79
C TYR A 84 -1.26 -15.11 5.61
N SER A 85 -1.18 -15.38 6.92
CA SER A 85 -2.36 -15.34 7.80
C SER A 85 -2.90 -13.92 7.97
N LEU A 86 -2.03 -12.91 8.04
CA LEU A 86 -2.45 -11.51 8.11
C LEU A 86 -3.16 -11.07 6.84
N LEU A 87 -2.68 -11.49 5.67
CA LEU A 87 -3.33 -11.23 4.39
C LEU A 87 -4.68 -11.93 4.29
N ARG A 88 -4.75 -13.19 4.69
CA ARG A 88 -6.00 -13.96 4.66
C ARG A 88 -7.08 -13.40 5.59
N ASP A 89 -6.67 -12.94 6.77
CA ASP A 89 -7.58 -12.45 7.82
C ASP A 89 -7.58 -10.90 7.87
N LEU A 90 -7.38 -10.23 6.72
CA LEU A 90 -7.20 -8.77 6.66
C LEU A 90 -8.42 -8.05 7.27
N PRO A 91 -8.22 -7.19 8.29
CA PRO A 91 -9.33 -6.53 8.96
C PRO A 91 -9.77 -5.29 8.17
N LEU A 92 -10.43 -5.51 7.04
CA LEU A 92 -11.11 -4.42 6.33
C LEU A 92 -12.35 -4.02 7.12
N ASP A 93 -12.46 -2.73 7.42
CA ASP A 93 -13.71 -2.12 7.88
C ASP A 93 -14.35 -1.31 6.75
N GLY A 94 -15.61 -0.91 6.92
CA GLY A 94 -16.31 -0.07 5.92
C GLY A 94 -15.75 1.36 5.77
N ARG A 95 -14.62 1.67 6.40
CA ARG A 95 -13.87 2.92 6.26
C ARG A 95 -12.52 2.72 5.60
N THR A 96 -12.12 1.48 5.33
CA THR A 96 -10.82 1.19 4.74
C THR A 96 -10.84 1.63 3.28
N THR A 97 -9.92 2.50 2.92
CA THR A 97 -9.85 3.14 1.59
C THR A 97 -8.60 2.76 0.83
N LEU A 98 -7.65 2.08 1.47
CA LEU A 98 -6.40 1.64 0.84
C LEU A 98 -5.75 0.52 1.68
N VAL A 99 -5.21 -0.48 0.99
CA VAL A 99 -4.36 -1.52 1.57
C VAL A 99 -2.93 -1.35 1.05
N VAL A 100 -1.94 -1.49 1.93
CA VAL A 100 -0.51 -1.29 1.61
C VAL A 100 0.28 -2.54 1.97
N LEU A 101 0.92 -3.14 0.98
CA LEU A 101 1.63 -4.42 1.06
C LEU A 101 3.09 -4.27 0.58
N PRO A 102 3.96 -3.63 1.36
CA PRO A 102 5.35 -3.46 0.96
C PRO A 102 6.12 -4.79 1.01
N ALA A 103 7.05 -4.95 0.07
CA ALA A 103 7.96 -6.08 -0.02
C ALA A 103 7.23 -7.42 0.10
N ILE A 104 6.11 -7.55 -0.61
CA ILE A 104 5.10 -8.61 -0.43
C ILE A 104 5.68 -10.02 -0.60
N ASP A 105 6.76 -10.15 -1.36
CA ASP A 105 7.49 -11.37 -1.66
C ASP A 105 8.57 -11.72 -0.63
N TYR A 106 8.95 -10.79 0.27
CA TYR A 106 10.13 -10.91 1.14
C TYR A 106 10.18 -12.22 1.93
N PHE A 107 9.14 -12.52 2.71
CA PHE A 107 9.14 -13.74 3.53
C PHE A 107 9.12 -15.00 2.66
N TYR A 108 8.48 -14.98 1.50
CA TYR A 108 8.36 -16.16 0.65
C TYR A 108 9.66 -16.51 -0.09
N ARG A 109 10.64 -15.61 -0.03
CA ARG A 109 12.02 -15.82 -0.47
C ARG A 109 12.97 -16.21 0.67
N SER A 110 12.53 -16.10 1.94
CA SER A 110 13.40 -16.35 3.08
C SER A 110 13.71 -17.84 3.25
N GLU A 111 14.79 -18.12 3.98
CA GLU A 111 15.20 -19.49 4.33
C GLU A 111 14.19 -20.21 5.26
N ASP A 112 13.18 -19.50 5.77
CA ASP A 112 12.13 -20.08 6.61
C ASP A 112 11.23 -21.05 5.84
N CYS A 113 11.19 -20.96 4.50
CA CYS A 113 10.44 -21.89 3.65
C CYS A 113 11.32 -22.42 2.51
N SER A 114 11.02 -23.63 2.03
CA SER A 114 11.69 -24.14 0.83
C SER A 114 11.29 -23.33 -0.40
N ASN A 115 12.15 -23.22 -1.41
CA ASN A 115 11.83 -22.52 -2.67
C ASN A 115 10.49 -22.95 -3.30
N ARG A 116 10.13 -24.23 -3.21
CA ARG A 116 8.85 -24.74 -3.71
C ARG A 116 7.67 -24.29 -2.85
N GLU A 117 7.82 -24.31 -1.53
CA GLU A 117 6.78 -23.86 -0.60
C GLU A 117 6.58 -22.34 -0.69
N GLY A 118 7.67 -21.56 -0.70
CA GLY A 118 7.64 -20.12 -0.89
C GLY A 118 6.91 -19.71 -2.16
N LYS A 119 7.24 -20.34 -3.30
CA LYS A 119 6.52 -20.12 -4.58
C LYS A 119 5.02 -20.44 -4.47
N ARG A 120 4.66 -21.60 -3.90
CA ARG A 120 3.26 -21.99 -3.72
C ARG A 120 2.50 -21.00 -2.84
N MET A 121 3.09 -20.56 -1.74
CA MET A 121 2.49 -19.59 -0.83
C MET A 121 2.36 -18.21 -1.50
N PHE A 122 3.38 -17.77 -2.23
CA PHE A 122 3.35 -16.49 -2.94
C PHE A 122 2.30 -16.45 -4.04
N THR A 123 2.17 -17.53 -4.83
CA THR A 123 1.05 -17.66 -5.80
C THR A 123 -0.31 -17.56 -5.09
N ALA A 124 -0.49 -18.25 -3.97
CA ALA A 124 -1.72 -18.17 -3.20
C ALA A 124 -1.99 -16.76 -2.65
N VAL A 125 -0.95 -16.03 -2.25
CA VAL A 125 -1.06 -14.61 -1.87
C VAL A 125 -1.52 -13.75 -3.04
N CYS A 126 -0.92 -13.90 -4.22
CA CYS A 126 -1.26 -13.10 -5.39
C CYS A 126 -2.74 -13.27 -5.78
N THR A 127 -3.23 -14.51 -5.78
CA THR A 127 -4.67 -14.78 -5.99
C THR A 127 -5.53 -14.14 -4.89
N LEU A 128 -5.14 -14.31 -3.63
CA LEU A 128 -5.90 -13.79 -2.50
C LEU A 128 -6.04 -12.26 -2.52
N ILE A 129 -4.96 -11.53 -2.83
CA ILE A 129 -5.01 -10.05 -2.88
C ILE A 129 -5.74 -9.55 -4.12
N ALA A 130 -5.67 -10.27 -5.25
CA ALA A 130 -6.44 -9.94 -6.45
C ALA A 130 -7.94 -10.10 -6.21
N ASP A 131 -8.33 -11.22 -5.60
CA ASP A 131 -9.73 -11.47 -5.21
C ASP A 131 -10.22 -10.43 -4.20
N LEU A 132 -9.35 -10.04 -3.25
CA LEU A 132 -9.65 -9.00 -2.27
C LEU A 132 -9.89 -7.65 -2.94
N ALA A 133 -8.99 -7.21 -3.82
CA ALA A 133 -9.12 -5.94 -4.54
C ALA A 133 -10.40 -5.90 -5.38
N ALA A 134 -10.72 -7.00 -6.08
CA ALA A 134 -11.93 -7.11 -6.87
C ALA A 134 -13.22 -7.11 -6.03
N THR A 135 -13.20 -7.78 -4.87
CA THR A 135 -14.40 -7.91 -4.02
C THR A 135 -14.67 -6.64 -3.20
N ALA A 136 -13.61 -6.00 -2.70
CA ALA A 136 -13.73 -4.82 -1.85
C ALA A 136 -13.79 -3.52 -2.65
N GLU A 137 -13.44 -3.54 -3.94
CA GLU A 137 -13.35 -2.36 -4.82
C GLU A 137 -12.46 -1.25 -4.21
N ILE A 138 -11.39 -1.64 -3.51
CA ILE A 138 -10.41 -0.72 -2.91
C ILE A 138 -9.06 -0.82 -3.61
N PRO A 139 -8.29 0.27 -3.66
CA PRO A 139 -6.90 0.22 -4.11
C PRO A 139 -6.05 -0.62 -3.15
N ILE A 140 -5.18 -1.44 -3.73
CA ILE A 140 -4.11 -2.17 -3.03
C ILE A 140 -2.78 -1.77 -3.66
N VAL A 141 -1.96 -1.04 -2.91
CA VAL A 141 -0.60 -0.69 -3.35
C VAL A 141 0.40 -1.66 -2.75
N LEU A 142 1.29 -2.19 -3.58
CA LEU A 142 2.30 -3.15 -3.16
C LEU A 142 3.66 -2.83 -3.75
N THR A 143 4.71 -3.32 -3.11
CA THR A 143 6.08 -3.32 -3.66
C THR A 143 6.65 -4.73 -3.62
N ARG A 144 7.66 -5.00 -4.45
CA ARG A 144 8.41 -6.25 -4.45
C ARG A 144 9.89 -6.01 -4.15
N THR A 145 10.55 -7.01 -3.56
CA THR A 145 11.99 -6.94 -3.26
C THR A 145 12.86 -7.14 -4.49
N ALA A 146 12.37 -7.88 -5.49
CA ALA A 146 13.07 -8.08 -6.76
C ALA A 146 12.07 -8.43 -7.87
N ALA A 147 12.32 -7.91 -9.07
CA ALA A 147 11.64 -8.29 -10.30
C ALA A 147 12.35 -9.49 -10.95
N ASP A 148 11.88 -10.71 -10.69
CA ASP A 148 12.45 -11.93 -11.26
C ASP A 148 11.40 -13.03 -11.51
N ALA A 149 11.85 -14.22 -11.90
CA ALA A 149 10.98 -15.37 -12.17
C ALA A 149 10.16 -15.86 -10.96
N PHE A 150 10.51 -15.45 -9.72
CA PHE A 150 9.71 -15.75 -8.54
C PHE A 150 8.49 -14.84 -8.47
N THR A 151 8.65 -13.54 -8.76
CA THR A 151 7.56 -12.57 -8.73
C THR A 151 6.76 -12.48 -10.02
N ALA A 152 7.16 -13.17 -11.10
CA ALA A 152 6.45 -13.11 -12.39
C ALA A 152 4.94 -13.40 -12.29
N VAL A 153 4.52 -14.26 -11.36
CA VAL A 153 3.08 -14.54 -11.12
C VAL A 153 2.30 -13.33 -10.62
N LEU A 154 2.96 -12.36 -9.99
CA LEU A 154 2.33 -11.12 -9.55
C LEU A 154 1.91 -10.26 -10.75
N ASP A 155 2.71 -10.25 -11.82
CA ASP A 155 2.50 -9.41 -12.98
C ASP A 155 1.17 -9.73 -13.69
N ASP A 156 0.69 -10.97 -13.60
CA ASP A 156 -0.61 -11.41 -14.14
C ASP A 156 -1.82 -10.79 -13.41
N HIS A 157 -1.62 -10.27 -12.20
CA HIS A 157 -2.67 -9.73 -11.35
C HIS A 157 -2.62 -8.21 -11.20
N VAL A 158 -1.49 -7.58 -11.56
CA VAL A 158 -1.30 -6.13 -11.43
C VAL A 158 -2.15 -5.39 -12.46
N ASN A 159 -2.91 -4.40 -11.99
CA ASN A 159 -3.73 -3.54 -12.82
C ASN A 159 -2.97 -2.33 -13.33
N ASP A 160 -2.06 -1.78 -12.51
CA ASP A 160 -1.28 -0.60 -12.84
C ASP A 160 0.13 -0.69 -12.23
N VAL A 161 1.11 -0.09 -12.91
CA VAL A 161 2.50 -0.03 -12.48
C VAL A 161 2.93 1.43 -12.37
N ILE A 162 3.33 1.83 -11.17
CA ILE A 162 3.88 3.16 -10.90
C ILE A 162 5.36 3.00 -10.62
N HIS A 163 6.19 3.62 -11.45
CA HIS A 163 7.62 3.71 -11.20
C HIS A 163 7.94 4.94 -10.36
N CYS A 164 8.80 4.79 -9.35
CA CYS A 164 9.33 5.89 -8.57
C CYS A 164 10.86 5.95 -8.65
N GLU A 165 11.37 7.03 -9.23
CA GLU A 165 12.80 7.34 -9.28
C GLU A 165 13.13 8.42 -8.26
N PHE A 166 14.16 8.22 -7.44
CA PHE A 166 14.63 9.27 -6.54
C PHE A 166 15.63 10.18 -7.27
N THR A 167 15.22 11.39 -7.58
CA THR A 167 16.09 12.36 -8.27
C THR A 167 16.74 13.32 -7.27
N SER A 168 17.68 14.15 -7.74
CA SER A 168 18.44 15.09 -6.90
C SER A 168 17.57 16.11 -6.15
N PHE A 169 16.34 16.29 -6.57
CA PHE A 169 15.45 17.15 -5.84
C PHE A 169 14.30 16.37 -5.21
N GLY A 170 14.16 15.04 -5.28
CA GLY A 170 13.06 14.27 -4.65
C GLY A 170 12.43 13.17 -5.53
N PRO A 171 11.42 12.45 -5.02
CA PRO A 171 10.80 11.32 -5.72
C PRO A 171 9.99 11.79 -6.93
N ARG A 172 10.23 11.15 -8.07
CA ARG A 172 9.49 11.32 -9.33
C ARG A 172 8.66 10.06 -9.56
N PHE A 173 7.36 10.22 -9.80
CA PHE A 173 6.46 9.11 -10.09
C PHE A 173 6.07 9.12 -11.57
N THR A 174 6.06 7.96 -12.21
CA THR A 174 5.67 7.80 -13.61
C THR A 174 4.83 6.53 -13.76
N GLY A 175 3.66 6.64 -14.37
CA GLY A 175 2.83 5.51 -14.79
C GLY A 175 2.41 5.68 -16.25
N ASP A 176 1.64 4.73 -16.79
CA ASP A 176 1.24 4.74 -18.21
C ASP A 176 0.42 5.98 -18.58
N ASP A 177 -0.34 6.55 -17.64
CA ASP A 177 -1.22 7.70 -17.85
C ASP A 177 -0.75 9.02 -17.19
N PHE A 178 0.37 9.03 -16.46
CA PHE A 178 0.81 10.23 -15.74
C PHE A 178 2.32 10.34 -15.49
N GLU A 179 2.79 11.58 -15.33
CA GLU A 179 4.17 11.90 -14.98
C GLU A 179 4.20 13.02 -13.91
N THR A 180 4.73 12.73 -12.73
CA THR A 180 4.78 13.66 -11.59
C THR A 180 6.23 13.96 -11.17
N LEU A 181 6.57 15.24 -11.04
CA LEU A 181 7.81 15.73 -10.42
C LEU A 181 7.50 16.30 -9.01
N VAL A 182 8.08 15.75 -7.92
CA VAL A 182 7.87 16.25 -6.53
C VAL A 182 9.18 16.48 -5.79
N TYR A 183 9.42 17.72 -5.30
CA TYR A 183 10.67 18.13 -4.63
C TYR A 183 10.46 18.84 -3.26
N PRO A 184 11.34 18.65 -2.23
CA PRO A 184 11.30 19.40 -0.97
C PRO A 184 11.90 20.80 -1.18
N LEU A 185 11.17 21.80 -0.71
CA LEU A 185 11.49 23.21 -0.95
C LEU A 185 12.27 23.80 0.24
N GLU A 186 13.56 24.06 0.05
CA GLU A 186 14.23 25.22 0.62
C GLU A 186 14.78 26.08 -0.54
N GLY A 187 14.15 27.23 -0.79
CA GLY A 187 14.80 28.33 -1.53
C GLY A 187 14.66 28.40 -3.06
N GLY A 188 13.44 28.34 -3.61
CA GLY A 188 13.13 28.97 -4.92
C GLY A 188 13.17 28.09 -6.18
N THR A 189 12.42 28.53 -7.20
CA THR A 189 11.74 27.73 -8.25
C THR A 189 12.41 27.70 -9.63
N ILE A 190 12.40 26.54 -10.31
CA ILE A 190 12.08 26.38 -11.75
C ILE A 190 11.38 25.01 -11.96
N GLN A 191 10.29 24.96 -12.74
CA GLN A 191 9.70 23.73 -13.31
C GLN A 191 9.27 23.96 -14.76
N THR A 192 9.55 23.00 -15.64
CA THR A 192 8.96 22.89 -16.98
C THR A 192 8.14 21.61 -17.06
N THR A 193 6.82 21.73 -17.23
CA THR A 193 5.95 20.60 -17.61
C THR A 193 5.67 20.72 -19.10
N GLN A 194 6.00 19.69 -19.89
CA GLN A 194 5.46 19.54 -21.24
C GLN A 194 4.21 18.67 -21.17
N ARG A 195 3.11 19.20 -21.70
CA ARG A 195 1.84 18.51 -21.90
C ARG A 195 1.79 18.10 -23.36
N THR A 196 1.68 16.82 -23.68
CA THR A 196 1.27 16.41 -25.03
C THR A 196 -0.23 16.67 -25.15
N GLY A 197 -0.60 17.59 -26.04
CA GLY A 197 -1.91 18.23 -26.04
C GLY A 197 -2.96 17.52 -26.89
N ASN A 198 -4.23 17.76 -26.53
CA ASN A 198 -5.21 18.22 -27.51
C ASN A 198 -6.17 19.23 -26.83
N ALA A 199 -6.44 20.32 -27.54
CA ALA A 199 -7.09 21.52 -27.04
C ALA A 199 -8.61 21.46 -27.23
N TYR A 200 -9.41 21.85 -26.23
CA TYR A 200 -10.68 22.58 -26.41
C TYR A 200 -11.06 23.37 -25.14
N SER A 201 -11.77 24.47 -25.38
CA SER A 201 -11.99 25.66 -24.56
C SER A 201 -12.92 25.50 -23.33
N LEU A 202 -12.67 26.29 -22.28
CA LEU A 202 -13.62 26.62 -21.19
C LEU A 202 -14.53 27.81 -21.60
N PRO A 203 -15.72 28.00 -20.99
CA PRO A 203 -15.79 28.80 -19.74
C PRO A 203 -16.93 28.44 -18.76
N GLY A 204 -16.79 28.83 -17.49
CA GLY A 204 -17.94 29.06 -16.61
C GLY A 204 -17.73 28.85 -15.11
N SER A 205 -17.39 29.92 -14.40
CA SER A 205 -17.37 30.03 -12.93
C SER A 205 -18.78 29.98 -12.31
N GLN A 206 -18.92 29.47 -11.07
CA GLN A 206 -19.72 30.12 -10.02
C GLN A 206 -19.48 29.57 -8.60
N HIS A 207 -19.54 30.48 -7.63
CA HIS A 207 -19.39 30.31 -6.18
C HIS A 207 -20.49 29.46 -5.52
N SER A 208 -20.16 28.77 -4.41
CA SER A 208 -21.04 28.81 -3.23
C SER A 208 -20.31 28.46 -1.93
N ARG A 209 -20.76 29.11 -0.85
CA ARG A 209 -20.32 29.02 0.55
C ARG A 209 -21.06 27.89 1.28
N GLN A 210 -20.57 27.57 2.49
CA GLN A 210 -21.25 27.00 3.69
C GLN A 210 -20.64 25.66 4.13
N ARG A 211 -20.52 25.28 5.41
CA ARG A 211 -20.74 25.86 6.74
C ARG A 211 -20.14 24.84 7.73
N ASN A 212 -19.53 25.33 8.82
CA ASN A 212 -19.13 24.59 10.01
C ASN A 212 -20.19 23.61 10.53
N ARG A 213 -19.80 22.35 10.81
CA ARG A 213 -20.38 21.52 11.89
C ARG A 213 -19.30 20.64 12.53
N ARG A 214 -19.37 20.55 13.86
CA ARG A 214 -18.38 20.03 14.81
C ARG A 214 -19.08 18.98 15.68
N TRP A 215 -18.59 17.73 15.77
CA TRP A 215 -19.10 16.66 16.68
C TRP A 215 -18.02 15.55 16.90
N PRO A 216 -18.16 14.60 17.85
CA PRO A 216 -17.22 14.39 18.96
C PRO A 216 -16.32 13.13 18.90
N ARG A 217 -15.35 13.08 19.82
CA ARG A 217 -14.35 12.01 20.05
C ARG A 217 -14.96 10.73 20.66
N VAL A 218 -14.51 9.55 20.22
CA VAL A 218 -14.75 8.25 20.90
C VAL A 218 -13.50 7.35 20.93
N GLY A 219 -13.02 7.09 22.16
CA GLY A 219 -12.70 5.78 22.75
C GLY A 219 -11.71 4.81 22.10
N ARG A 220 -10.50 4.70 22.67
CA ARG A 220 -9.57 3.55 22.56
C ARG A 220 -10.11 2.32 23.31
N THR A 221 -9.95 1.12 22.77
CA THR A 221 -9.90 -0.14 23.54
C THR A 221 -8.73 -1.01 23.11
N ASN A 222 -7.80 -1.24 24.04
CA ASN A 222 -6.61 -2.11 23.92
C ASN A 222 -6.99 -3.56 24.27
N ARG A 223 -6.59 -4.54 23.45
CA ARG A 223 -6.52 -5.96 23.82
C ARG A 223 -5.07 -6.45 23.72
N THR A 224 -4.62 -7.23 24.71
CA THR A 224 -3.20 -7.40 25.06
C THR A 224 -2.50 -8.57 24.36
N HIS A 225 -1.21 -8.36 24.08
CA HIS A 225 -0.24 -9.15 23.32
C HIS A 225 -0.05 -10.65 23.70
N ARG A 226 -0.60 -11.13 24.84
CA ARG A 226 -0.42 -12.53 25.29
C ARG A 226 -1.40 -13.53 24.66
N GLU A 227 -2.56 -13.11 24.15
CA GLU A 227 -3.51 -14.00 23.45
C GLU A 227 -3.11 -14.30 22.00
N LEU A 228 -2.31 -13.44 21.37
CA LEU A 228 -1.86 -13.60 19.99
C LEU A 228 -0.79 -14.71 19.82
N VAL A 229 0.05 -14.93 20.83
CA VAL A 229 1.14 -15.93 20.73
C VAL A 229 0.61 -17.37 20.79
N ARG A 230 -0.38 -17.66 21.64
CA ARG A 230 -0.97 -19.01 21.75
C ARG A 230 -1.83 -19.40 20.55
N THR A 231 -2.39 -18.42 19.83
CA THR A 231 -3.18 -18.68 18.63
C THR A 231 -2.31 -18.98 17.39
N THR A 232 -1.02 -18.64 17.42
CA THR A 232 -0.12 -18.75 16.26
C THR A 232 0.43 -20.18 16.08
N GLU A 233 0.82 -20.88 17.15
CA GLU A 233 1.29 -22.28 17.03
C GLU A 233 0.16 -23.24 16.62
N GLN A 234 -1.05 -23.02 17.14
CA GLN A 234 -2.21 -23.83 16.79
C GLN A 234 -2.56 -23.68 15.29
N ARG A 235 -2.48 -22.44 14.77
CA ARG A 235 -2.72 -22.15 13.35
C ARG A 235 -1.63 -22.72 12.43
N ARG A 236 -0.37 -22.79 12.86
CA ARG A 236 0.72 -23.48 12.15
C ARG A 236 0.39 -24.97 11.97
N LEU A 237 -0.06 -25.62 13.05
CA LEU A 237 -0.40 -27.05 13.01
C LEU A 237 -1.63 -27.33 12.13
N ASP A 238 -2.64 -26.45 12.16
CA ASP A 238 -3.84 -26.60 11.35
C ASP A 238 -3.55 -26.39 9.86
N TYR A 239 -2.75 -25.39 9.48
CA TYR A 239 -2.33 -25.19 8.10
C TYR A 239 -1.48 -26.36 7.58
N GLN A 240 -0.51 -26.84 8.38
CA GLN A 240 0.30 -28.01 8.02
C GLN A 240 -0.55 -29.29 7.85
N ARG A 241 -1.63 -29.44 8.62
CA ARG A 241 -2.61 -30.54 8.45
C ARG A 241 -3.43 -30.38 7.19
N THR A 242 -3.80 -29.16 6.82
CA THR A 242 -4.59 -28.89 5.60
C THR A 242 -3.73 -29.15 4.36
N LEU A 243 -2.47 -28.74 4.38
CA LEU A 243 -1.49 -29.01 3.31
C LEU A 243 -1.22 -30.51 3.12
N ARG A 244 -1.05 -31.27 4.22
CA ARG A 244 -0.86 -32.73 4.13
C ARG A 244 -2.08 -33.47 3.58
N ARG A 245 -3.30 -32.98 3.81
CA ARG A 245 -4.52 -33.57 3.26
C ARG A 245 -4.68 -33.29 1.76
N ALA A 246 -4.34 -32.07 1.34
CA ALA A 246 -4.35 -31.70 -0.08
C ALA A 246 -3.30 -32.51 -0.88
N ASP A 247 -2.11 -32.72 -0.32
CA ASP A 247 -1.05 -33.49 -0.98
C ASP A 247 -1.33 -35.02 -0.98
N GLN A 248 -2.24 -35.52 -0.13
CA GLN A 248 -2.65 -36.93 -0.09
C GLN A 248 -3.90 -37.25 -0.94
N GLY A 249 -4.47 -36.27 -1.65
CA GLY A 249 -5.65 -36.49 -2.49
C GLY A 249 -6.90 -36.91 -1.72
N ILE A 250 -6.95 -36.64 -0.41
CA ILE A 250 -8.13 -36.92 0.44
C ILE A 250 -8.92 -35.62 0.58
N LEU A 251 -9.75 -35.33 -0.41
CA LEU A 251 -10.88 -34.42 -0.27
C LEU A 251 -12.13 -35.29 -0.04
N ASN A 252 -12.75 -35.13 1.13
CA ASN A 252 -14.16 -35.45 1.32
C ASN A 252 -15.00 -34.27 0.83
#